data_AF-A0A097PQP1-F1
#
_entry.id   AF-A0A097PQP1-F1
#
_cell.length_a   1.000
_cell.length_b   1.000
_cell.length_c   1.000
_cell.angle_alpha   90.00
_cell.angle_beta   90.00
_cell.angle_gamma   90.00
#
_symmetry.space_group_name_H-M   'P 1'
#
loop_
_entity.id
_entity.type
_entity.pdbx_description
1 polymer ?
#
loop_
_entity_poly.entity_id
_entity_poly.type
_entity_poly.pdbx_seq_one_letter_code
_entity_poly.pdbx_strand_id
1 'polypeptide(L)'
;DDPNKRKLAYRHRIIGQKYSQGLHNFLDQDMIKLWDELYHLTDSYTDGWLSSAQAFLEQQNINVLVTSGSLIPSLVKCLLFRLDRLIVYSSWEVGKHQCFSWIKEQYLSVQFCVIGDGMEECNAAQAMKWPFIRIDPHPHRFPGLTMKTLNCYQEVVY
;
A
#
# COMPACT_ATOMS: atom_id res chain seq x y z
N ASP A 1 -27.27 4.17 -17.53
CA ASP A 1 -28.09 4.78 -16.45
C ASP A 1 -27.30 5.69 -15.54
N ASP A 2 -27.53 6.99 -15.71
CA ASP A 2 -26.93 8.09 -14.93
C ASP A 2 -27.27 8.05 -13.41
N PRO A 3 -28.50 7.68 -12.95
CA PRO A 3 -28.83 7.68 -11.52
C PRO A 3 -28.03 6.67 -10.70
N ASN A 4 -27.74 5.48 -11.25
CA ASN A 4 -26.97 4.45 -10.57
C ASN A 4 -25.50 4.85 -10.45
N LYS A 5 -24.93 5.47 -11.49
CA LYS A 5 -23.57 6.02 -11.44
C LYS A 5 -23.43 7.12 -10.39
N ARG A 6 -24.43 8.00 -10.28
CA ARG A 6 -24.46 9.04 -9.22
C ARG A 6 -24.49 8.45 -7.81
N LYS A 7 -25.34 7.44 -7.57
CA LYS A 7 -25.39 6.74 -6.27
C LYS A 7 -24.06 6.07 -5.94
N LEU A 8 -23.42 5.45 -6.92
CA LEU A 8 -22.11 4.81 -6.75
C LEU A 8 -21.03 5.85 -6.40
N ALA A 9 -20.93 6.92 -7.18
CA ALA A 9 -19.99 8.01 -6.92
C ALA A 9 -20.19 8.63 -5.52
N TYR A 10 -21.45 8.82 -5.11
CA TYR A 10 -21.77 9.27 -3.75
C TYR A 10 -21.22 8.32 -2.68
N ARG A 11 -21.44 7.01 -2.82
CA ARG A 11 -20.92 6.01 -1.86
C ARG A 11 -19.40 6.05 -1.77
N HIS A 12 -18.70 6.10 -2.90
CA HIS A 12 -17.23 6.20 -2.91
C HIS A 12 -16.73 7.49 -2.25
N ARG A 13 -17.41 8.63 -2.46
CA ARG A 13 -17.08 9.88 -1.78
C ARG A 13 -17.24 9.77 -0.26
N ILE A 14 -18.33 9.18 0.23
CA ILE A 14 -18.54 8.94 1.65
C ILE A 14 -17.48 7.98 2.21
N ILE A 15 -17.13 6.92 1.48
CA ILE A 15 -16.04 6.01 1.87
C ILE A 15 -14.73 6.77 2.02
N GLY A 16 -14.36 7.62 1.06
CA GLY A 16 -13.14 8.43 1.13
C GLY A 16 -13.13 9.37 2.33
N GLN A 17 -14.26 10.04 2.61
CA GLN A 17 -14.42 10.87 3.80
C GLN A 17 -14.23 10.08 5.10
N LYS A 18 -14.87 8.90 5.20
CA LYS A 18 -14.71 8.05 6.38
C LYS A 18 -13.29 7.52 6.54
N TYR A 19 -12.63 7.17 5.43
CA TYR A 19 -11.24 6.73 5.44
C TYR A 19 -10.31 7.82 5.97
N SER A 20 -10.47 9.08 5.53
CA SER A 20 -9.68 10.21 6.03
C SER A 20 -9.87 10.54 7.51
N GLN A 21 -10.93 10.01 8.13
CA GLN A 21 -11.21 10.23 9.55
C GLN A 21 -10.56 9.18 10.47
N GLY A 22 -9.98 8.10 9.91
CA GLY A 22 -9.34 7.06 10.70
C GLY A 22 -10.30 6.14 11.45
N LEU A 23 -9.75 5.25 12.29
CA LEU A 23 -10.51 4.25 13.05
C LEU A 23 -11.32 4.81 14.22
N HIS A 24 -10.94 5.97 14.77
CA HIS A 24 -11.62 6.57 15.92
C HIS A 24 -13.09 6.93 15.67
N ASN A 25 -13.51 7.01 14.40
CA ASN A 25 -14.92 7.22 14.04
C ASN A 25 -15.73 5.92 13.94
N PHE A 26 -15.08 4.76 14.05
CA PHE A 26 -15.70 3.44 13.94
C PHE A 26 -15.61 2.64 15.23
N LEU A 27 -14.54 2.83 16.01
CA LEU A 27 -14.25 2.09 17.21
C LEU A 27 -14.34 3.02 18.42
N ASP A 28 -14.96 2.54 19.50
CA ASP A 28 -14.93 3.23 20.78
C ASP A 28 -13.55 3.14 21.45
N GLN A 29 -13.40 3.83 22.58
CA GLN A 29 -12.12 3.92 23.27
C GLN A 29 -11.58 2.57 23.74
N ASP A 30 -12.44 1.63 24.14
CA ASP A 30 -12.00 0.31 24.62
C ASP A 30 -11.64 -0.60 23.45
N MET A 31 -12.38 -0.52 22.34
CA MET A 31 -12.02 -1.20 21.09
C MET A 31 -10.70 -0.68 20.50
N ILE A 32 -10.43 0.63 20.61
CA ILE A 32 -9.14 1.20 20.18
C ILE A 32 -7.99 0.63 21.00
N LYS A 33 -8.12 0.54 22.33
CA LYS A 33 -7.09 -0.09 23.18
C LYS A 33 -6.85 -1.54 22.80
N LEU A 34 -7.93 -2.31 22.60
CA LEU A 34 -7.83 -3.71 22.18
C LEU A 34 -7.16 -3.84 20.79
N TRP A 35 -7.50 -2.96 19.85
CA TRP A 35 -6.86 -2.91 18.55
C TRP A 35 -5.37 -2.56 18.65
N ASP A 36 -5.00 -1.59 19.48
CA ASP A 36 -3.59 -1.23 19.73
C ASP A 36 -2.80 -2.42 20.31
N GLU A 37 -3.35 -3.10 21.30
CA GLU A 37 -2.76 -4.32 21.88
C GLU A 37 -2.59 -5.42 20.82
N LEU A 38 -3.62 -5.66 20.01
CA LEU A 38 -3.56 -6.66 18.94
C LEU A 38 -2.53 -6.30 17.86
N TYR A 39 -2.43 -5.01 17.51
CA TYR A 39 -1.44 -4.51 16.57
C TYR A 39 -0.01 -4.77 17.10
N HIS A 40 0.25 -4.43 18.36
CA HIS A 40 1.55 -4.66 19.00
C HIS A 40 1.89 -6.15 19.13
N LEU A 41 0.92 -6.99 19.51
CA LEU A 41 1.12 -8.43 19.57
C LEU A 41 1.45 -9.01 18.19
N THR A 42 0.76 -8.54 17.15
CA THR A 42 1.00 -8.97 15.77
C THR A 42 2.38 -8.54 15.28
N ASP A 43 2.80 -7.30 15.53
CA ASP A 43 4.13 -6.81 15.15
C ASP A 43 5.23 -7.56 15.91
N SER A 44 5.04 -7.82 17.22
CA SER A 44 5.99 -8.62 18.00
C SER A 44 6.07 -10.06 17.53
N TYR A 45 4.95 -10.68 17.16
CA TYR A 45 4.92 -12.04 16.61
C TYR A 45 5.61 -12.13 15.24
N THR A 46 5.62 -11.02 14.51
CA THR A 46 6.26 -10.90 13.19
C THR A 46 7.61 -10.19 13.26
N ASP A 47 8.31 -10.28 14.39
CA ASP A 47 9.68 -9.75 14.58
C ASP A 47 9.86 -8.27 14.13
N GLY A 48 8.82 -7.45 14.31
CA GLY A 48 8.82 -6.03 13.95
C GLY A 48 8.64 -5.75 12.45
N TRP A 49 7.99 -6.65 11.70
CA TRP A 49 7.75 -6.47 10.27
C TRP A 49 6.99 -5.18 9.96
N LEU A 50 5.90 -4.88 10.70
CA LEU A 50 5.05 -3.72 10.44
C LEU A 50 5.78 -2.44 10.82
N SER A 51 6.42 -2.40 11.99
CA SER A 51 7.18 -1.22 12.44
C SER A 51 8.36 -0.92 11.51
N SER A 52 9.07 -1.94 11.01
CA SER A 52 10.15 -1.76 10.04
C SER A 52 9.64 -1.22 8.70
N ALA A 53 8.53 -1.77 8.19
CA ALA A 53 7.92 -1.28 6.95
C ALA A 53 7.43 0.17 7.09
N GLN A 54 6.82 0.53 8.23
CA GLN A 54 6.39 1.91 8.50
C GLN A 54 7.57 2.88 8.53
N ALA A 55 8.63 2.54 9.28
CA ALA A 55 9.82 3.38 9.35
C ALA A 55 10.48 3.60 7.98
N PHE A 56 10.41 2.62 7.09
CA PHE A 56 10.87 2.76 5.70
C PHE A 56 9.94 3.67 4.87
N LEU A 57 8.63 3.46 4.96
CA LEU A 57 7.63 4.26 4.22
C LEU A 57 7.68 5.75 4.61
N GLU A 58 7.95 6.07 5.88
CA GLU A 58 8.10 7.45 6.36
C GLU A 58 9.29 8.20 5.74
N GLN A 59 10.27 7.50 5.17
CA GLN A 59 11.42 8.10 4.49
C GLN A 59 11.11 8.50 3.04
N GLN A 60 9.95 8.13 2.50
CA GLN A 60 9.55 8.45 1.12
C GLN A 60 8.54 9.60 1.07
N ASN A 61 8.65 10.43 0.02
CA ASN A 61 7.71 11.52 -0.23
C ASN A 61 6.37 11.05 -0.81
N ILE A 62 6.36 9.96 -1.58
CA ILE A 62 5.17 9.42 -2.24
C ILE A 62 5.18 7.89 -2.09
N ASN A 63 4.16 7.35 -1.44
CA ASN A 63 3.97 5.91 -1.32
C ASN A 63 2.63 5.50 -1.94
N VAL A 64 2.69 4.51 -2.84
CA VAL A 64 1.51 3.98 -3.54
C VAL A 64 1.39 2.49 -3.25
N LEU A 65 0.22 2.07 -2.76
CA LEU A 65 -0.15 0.67 -2.59
C LEU A 65 -0.94 0.21 -3.81
N VAL A 66 -0.46 -0.82 -4.50
CA VAL A 66 -1.21 -1.53 -5.54
C VAL A 66 -1.50 -2.94 -5.06
N THR A 67 -2.77 -3.24 -4.80
CA THR A 67 -3.21 -4.51 -4.19
C THR A 67 -4.14 -5.27 -5.12
N SER A 68 -3.95 -6.59 -5.20
CA SER A 68 -4.86 -7.46 -5.94
C SER A 68 -6.18 -7.68 -5.20
N GLY A 69 -6.36 -7.21 -3.96
CA GLY A 69 -7.65 -7.24 -3.27
C GLY A 69 -8.63 -6.17 -3.77
N SER A 70 -9.93 -6.36 -3.54
CA SER A 70 -10.94 -5.34 -3.85
C SER A 70 -10.72 -4.06 -3.03
N LEU A 71 -11.10 -2.91 -3.60
CA LEU A 71 -10.75 -1.58 -3.05
C LEU A 71 -11.25 -1.37 -1.61
N ILE A 72 -12.52 -1.63 -1.33
CA ILE A 72 -13.12 -1.28 -0.03
C ILE A 72 -12.51 -2.08 1.12
N PRO A 73 -12.42 -3.43 1.07
CA PRO A 73 -11.71 -4.18 2.11
C PRO A 73 -10.23 -3.81 2.22
N SER A 74 -9.58 -3.43 1.12
CA SER A 74 -8.18 -2.99 1.15
C SER A 74 -7.98 -1.68 1.90
N LEU A 75 -8.89 -0.71 1.73
CA LEU A 75 -8.89 0.51 2.54
C LEU A 75 -9.10 0.20 4.03
N VAL A 76 -10.01 -0.72 4.37
CA VAL A 76 -10.21 -1.14 5.77
C VAL A 76 -8.92 -1.77 6.34
N LYS A 77 -8.24 -2.63 5.57
CA LYS A 77 -6.93 -3.16 5.98
C LYS A 77 -5.91 -2.05 6.20
N CYS A 78 -5.85 -1.04 5.33
CA CYS A 78 -4.93 0.08 5.49
C CYS A 78 -5.19 0.81 6.82
N LEU A 79 -6.45 1.05 7.18
CA LEU A 79 -6.79 1.63 8.49
C LEU A 79 -6.32 0.75 9.65
N LEU A 80 -6.65 -0.55 9.61
CA LEU A 80 -6.31 -1.51 10.67
C LEU A 80 -4.79 -1.70 10.87
N PHE A 81 -4.00 -1.54 9.80
CA PHE A 81 -2.54 -1.67 9.84
C PHE A 81 -1.81 -0.32 9.87
N ARG A 82 -2.53 0.80 10.09
CA ARG A 82 -1.96 2.16 10.17
C ARG A 82 -1.17 2.56 8.90
N LEU A 83 -1.75 2.24 7.75
CA LEU A 83 -1.26 2.56 6.39
C LEU A 83 -2.17 3.56 5.67
N ASP A 84 -2.91 4.36 6.44
CA ASP A 84 -3.95 5.28 5.94
C ASP A 84 -3.41 6.44 5.09
N ARG A 85 -2.09 6.67 5.14
CA ARG A 85 -1.39 7.70 4.33
C ARG A 85 -1.02 7.25 2.92
N LEU A 86 -1.18 5.97 2.58
CA LEU A 86 -0.85 5.43 1.27
C LEU A 86 -1.91 5.81 0.22
N ILE A 87 -1.46 6.05 -1.01
CA ILE A 87 -2.36 6.16 -2.16
C ILE A 87 -2.69 4.74 -2.63
N VAL A 88 -3.97 4.35 -2.64
CA VAL A 88 -4.38 2.96 -2.85
C VAL A 88 -5.02 2.74 -4.22
N TYR A 89 -4.48 1.79 -4.98
CA TYR A 89 -5.06 1.26 -6.22
C TYR A 89 -5.40 -0.22 -6.04
N SER A 90 -6.60 -0.61 -6.45
CA SER A 90 -7.05 -2.01 -6.47
C SER A 90 -6.87 -2.56 -7.88
N SER A 91 -5.98 -3.52 -8.06
CA SER A 91 -5.76 -4.21 -9.34
C SER A 91 -6.72 -5.37 -9.59
N TRP A 92 -7.66 -5.65 -8.67
CA TRP A 92 -8.60 -6.78 -8.74
C TRP A 92 -9.24 -7.00 -10.13
N GLU A 93 -9.68 -5.95 -10.82
CA GLU A 93 -10.33 -6.08 -12.13
C GLU A 93 -9.38 -5.90 -13.32
N VAL A 94 -8.28 -5.16 -13.15
CA VAL A 94 -7.46 -4.64 -14.27
C VAL A 94 -6.02 -5.13 -14.29
N GLY A 95 -5.56 -5.78 -13.21
CA GLY A 95 -4.19 -6.22 -13.03
C GLY A 95 -3.21 -5.10 -12.67
N LYS A 96 -2.07 -5.47 -12.06
CA LYS A 96 -1.08 -4.50 -11.55
C LYS A 96 -0.45 -3.66 -12.66
N HIS A 97 -0.21 -4.24 -13.85
CA HIS A 97 0.35 -3.52 -14.99
C HIS A 97 -0.49 -2.31 -15.41
N GLN A 98 -1.83 -2.47 -15.47
CA GLN A 98 -2.71 -1.36 -15.81
C GLN A 98 -2.70 -0.26 -14.73
N CYS A 99 -2.71 -0.65 -13.45
CA CYS A 99 -2.56 0.33 -12.35
C CYS A 99 -1.24 1.09 -12.45
N PHE A 100 -0.13 0.42 -12.75
CA PHE A 100 1.18 1.06 -12.92
C PHE A 100 1.17 2.08 -14.07
N SER A 101 0.52 1.77 -15.19
CA SER A 101 0.35 2.72 -16.30
C SER A 101 -0.41 3.98 -15.88
N TRP A 102 -1.53 3.84 -15.17
CA TRP A 102 -2.28 5.00 -14.64
C TRP A 102 -1.48 5.82 -13.64
N ILE A 103 -0.71 5.18 -12.76
CA ILE A 103 0.16 5.86 -11.80
C ILE A 103 1.24 6.66 -12.53
N LYS A 104 1.85 6.08 -13.58
CA LYS A 104 2.86 6.76 -14.41
C LYS A 104 2.31 8.01 -15.08
N GLU A 105 1.08 7.94 -15.59
CA GLU A 105 0.40 9.07 -16.23
C GLU A 105 0.11 10.19 -15.21
N GLN A 106 -0.19 9.85 -13.97
CA GLN A 106 -0.50 10.81 -12.91
C GLN A 106 0.74 11.52 -12.34
N TYR A 107 1.87 10.81 -12.21
CA TYR A 107 3.10 11.35 -11.63
C TYR A 107 4.20 11.45 -12.68
N LEU A 108 4.11 12.50 -13.50
CA LEU A 108 5.11 12.80 -14.52
C LEU A 108 6.45 13.20 -13.87
N SER A 109 7.56 12.75 -14.44
CA SER A 109 8.93 13.04 -13.99
C SER A 109 9.33 12.47 -12.62
N VAL A 110 8.67 11.40 -12.16
CA VAL A 110 9.07 10.64 -10.97
C VAL A 110 9.76 9.34 -11.39
N GLN A 111 10.83 8.95 -10.67
CA GLN A 111 11.41 7.62 -10.76
C GLN A 111 10.61 6.66 -9.87
N PHE A 112 10.20 5.53 -10.44
CA PHE A 112 9.39 4.54 -9.75
C PHE A 112 10.26 3.38 -9.28
N CYS A 113 9.90 2.77 -8.17
CA CYS A 113 10.46 1.50 -7.73
C CYS A 113 9.30 0.64 -7.24
N VAL A 114 9.23 -0.60 -7.74
CA VAL A 114 8.20 -1.55 -7.33
C VAL A 114 8.78 -2.43 -6.22
N ILE A 115 8.04 -2.56 -5.12
CA ILE A 115 8.40 -3.41 -3.99
C ILE A 115 7.27 -4.42 -3.81
N GLY A 116 7.59 -5.72 -3.76
CA GLY A 116 6.59 -6.76 -3.55
C GLY A 116 7.21 -8.16 -3.54
N ASP A 117 6.39 -9.16 -3.21
CA ASP A 117 6.80 -10.56 -3.07
C ASP A 117 6.32 -11.44 -4.24
N GLY A 118 5.36 -10.96 -5.02
CA GLY A 118 4.68 -11.71 -6.07
C GLY A 118 5.28 -11.55 -7.48
N MET A 119 4.96 -12.52 -8.34
CA MET A 119 5.36 -12.51 -9.75
C MET A 119 4.59 -11.47 -10.59
N GLU A 120 3.36 -11.13 -10.19
CA GLU A 120 2.49 -10.20 -10.93
C GLU A 120 3.11 -8.79 -10.99
N GLU A 121 3.54 -8.26 -9.85
CA GLU A 121 4.21 -6.98 -9.73
C GLU A 121 5.60 -6.98 -10.35
N CYS A 122 6.33 -8.10 -10.27
CA CYS A 122 7.65 -8.26 -10.91
C CYS A 122 7.52 -8.11 -12.44
N ASN A 123 6.60 -8.88 -13.04
CA ASN A 123 6.35 -8.84 -14.49
C ASN A 123 5.86 -7.45 -14.93
N ALA A 124 4.96 -6.84 -14.14
CA ALA A 124 4.47 -5.49 -14.42
C ALA A 124 5.59 -4.45 -14.34
N ALA A 125 6.46 -4.52 -13.33
CA ALA A 125 7.62 -3.64 -13.19
C ALA A 125 8.58 -3.76 -14.37
N GLN A 126 8.88 -4.99 -14.80
CA GLN A 126 9.73 -5.26 -15.96
C GLN A 126 9.14 -4.66 -17.25
N ALA A 127 7.84 -4.83 -17.48
CA ALA A 127 7.16 -4.23 -18.64
C ALA A 127 7.22 -2.69 -18.61
N MET A 128 7.16 -2.10 -17.41
CA MET A 128 7.28 -0.65 -17.21
C MET A 128 8.73 -0.14 -17.25
N LYS A 129 9.71 -1.05 -17.28
CA LYS A 129 11.15 -0.77 -17.10
C LYS A 129 11.44 -0.05 -15.79
N TRP A 130 10.81 -0.52 -14.71
CA TRP A 130 11.01 0.00 -13.36
C TRP A 130 11.84 -0.99 -12.54
N PRO A 131 12.74 -0.50 -11.65
CA PRO A 131 13.37 -1.35 -10.65
C PRO A 131 12.33 -2.14 -9.84
N PHE A 132 12.61 -3.42 -9.62
CA PHE A 132 11.82 -4.30 -8.77
C PHE A 132 12.66 -4.81 -7.61
N ILE A 133 12.20 -4.58 -6.39
CA ILE A 133 12.81 -5.09 -5.17
C ILE A 133 11.89 -6.16 -4.61
N ARG A 134 12.37 -7.40 -4.65
CA ARG A 134 11.66 -8.54 -4.10
C ARG A 134 11.73 -8.50 -2.57
N ILE A 135 10.57 -8.66 -1.94
CA ILE A 135 10.47 -8.90 -0.50
C ILE A 135 10.29 -10.40 -0.29
N ASP A 136 11.27 -11.04 0.33
CA ASP A 136 11.15 -12.44 0.72
C ASP A 136 10.54 -12.52 2.13
N PRO A 137 9.38 -13.17 2.31
CA PRO A 137 8.71 -13.25 3.61
C PRO A 137 9.37 -14.22 4.61
N HIS A 138 10.48 -14.86 4.22
CA HIS A 138 11.21 -15.83 5.03
C HIS A 138 12.65 -15.38 5.28
N PRO A 139 13.11 -15.30 6.55
CA PRO A 139 12.33 -15.41 7.79
C PRO A 139 11.45 -14.16 8.01
N HIS A 140 10.51 -14.20 8.97
CA HIS A 140 9.49 -13.19 9.30
C HIS A 140 9.96 -11.75 9.61
N ARG A 141 11.16 -11.38 9.21
CA ARG A 141 11.73 -10.04 9.34
C ARG A 141 11.48 -9.30 8.04
N PHE A 142 10.95 -8.06 8.12
CA PHE A 142 10.96 -7.18 6.95
C PHE A 142 12.41 -7.16 6.46
N PRO A 143 12.70 -7.54 5.20
CA PRO A 143 14.08 -7.54 4.73
C PRO A 143 14.61 -6.15 5.02
N GLY A 144 15.83 -6.03 5.51
CA GLY A 144 16.45 -4.76 5.92
C GLY A 144 16.62 -3.78 4.76
N LEU A 145 15.52 -3.46 4.10
CA LEU A 145 15.35 -2.59 2.97
C LEU A 145 15.59 -1.20 3.51
N THR A 146 16.70 -0.65 3.09
CA THR A 146 17.13 0.69 3.46
C THR A 146 17.11 1.56 2.22
N MET A 147 17.20 2.88 2.41
CA MET A 147 17.44 3.80 1.30
C MET A 147 18.68 3.47 0.49
N LYS A 148 19.72 2.93 1.14
CA LYS A 148 20.92 2.48 0.44
C LYS A 148 20.62 1.36 -0.55
N THR A 149 19.79 0.40 -0.15
CA THR A 149 19.33 -0.67 -1.03
C THR A 149 18.50 -0.10 -2.17
N LEU A 150 17.54 0.78 -1.89
CA LEU A 150 16.71 1.43 -2.92
C LEU A 150 17.57 2.15 -3.97
N ASN A 151 18.52 2.98 -3.54
CA ASN A 151 19.38 3.77 -4.43
C ASN A 151 20.23 2.87 -5.34
N CYS A 152 20.76 1.76 -4.83
CA CYS A 152 21.52 0.79 -5.61
C CYS A 152 20.70 0.21 -6.77
N TYR A 153 19.42 -0.13 -6.52
CA TYR A 153 18.54 -0.64 -7.58
C TYR A 153 18.15 0.44 -8.59
N GLN A 154 17.98 1.69 -8.14
CA GLN A 154 17.69 2.81 -9.02
C GLN A 154 18.86 3.09 -9.97
N GLU A 155 20.10 3.13 -9.48
CA GLU A 155 21.32 3.35 -10.28
C GLU A 155 21.56 2.30 -11.37
N VAL A 156 21.05 1.08 -11.19
CA VAL A 156 21.20 0.00 -12.19
C VAL A 156 20.20 0.13 -13.33
N VAL A 157 19.02 0.72 -13.09
CA VAL A 157 17.91 0.74 -14.05
C VAL A 157 17.73 2.11 -14.73
N TYR A 158 17.98 3.20 -14.00
CA TYR A 158 17.84 4.58 -14.49
C TYR A 158 19.19 5.18 -14.87
#